data_AF-X1KNT4-F1
#
_entry.id   AF-X1KNT4-F1
#
_cell.length_a   1.000
_cell.length_b   1.000
_cell.length_c   1.000
_cell.angle_alpha   90.00
_cell.angle_beta   90.00
_cell.angle_gamma   90.00
#
_symmetry.space_group_name_H-M   'P 1'
#
loop_
_entity.id
_entity.type
_entity.pdbx_description
1 polymer ?
#
loop_
_entity_poly.entity_id
_entity_poly.type
_entity_poly.pdbx_seq_one_letter_code
_entity_poly.pdbx_strand_id
1 'polypeptide(L)'
;MEQEKVLKEYCEKYKLKTIIIRPAPIIGPYQHYGTFHIFQIVNKSGVGPGIHIYPKKKRLAMPLIHVVDLVRAATFLAENDKAIGEVYNLLQSLLNLF
;
A
#
# COMPACT_ATOMS: atom_id res chain seq x y z
N MET A 1 6.18 -12.14 -5.34
CA MET A 1 5.81 -12.48 -6.72
C MET A 1 5.26 -13.90 -6.86
N GLU A 2 5.83 -14.91 -6.20
CA GLU A 2 5.29 -16.29 -6.27
C GLU A 2 3.84 -16.41 -5.78
N GLN A 3 3.45 -15.67 -4.74
CA GLN A 3 2.05 -15.64 -4.28
C GLN A 3 1.07 -15.13 -5.35
N GLU A 4 1.47 -14.15 -6.15
CA GLU A 4 0.62 -13.65 -7.24
C GLU A 4 0.50 -14.66 -8.38
N LYS A 5 1.54 -15.47 -8.64
CA LYS A 5 1.48 -16.54 -9.65
C LYS A 5 0.45 -17.60 -9.25
N VAL A 6 0.50 -18.06 -7.99
CA VAL A 6 -0.48 -19.01 -7.45
C VAL A 6 -1.90 -18.45 -7.56
N LEU A 7 -2.09 -17.16 -7.23
CA LEU A 7 -3.38 -16.49 -7.38
C LEU A 7 -3.84 -16.47 -8.85
N LYS A 8 -2.95 -16.14 -9.78
CA LYS A 8 -3.26 -16.08 -11.22
C LYS A 8 -3.66 -17.44 -11.77
N GLU A 9 -2.87 -18.48 -11.49
CA GLU A 9 -3.17 -19.86 -11.92
C GLU A 9 -4.53 -20.32 -11.39
N TYR A 10 -4.84 -20.00 -10.13
CA TYR A 10 -6.13 -20.31 -9.54
C TYR A 10 -7.28 -19.53 -10.21
N CYS A 11 -7.12 -18.23 -10.44
CA CYS A 11 -8.13 -17.41 -11.10
C CYS A 11 -8.39 -17.85 -12.54
N GLU A 12 -7.33 -18.21 -13.28
CA GLU A 12 -7.43 -18.74 -14.65
C GLU A 12 -8.16 -20.08 -14.68
N LYS A 13 -7.78 -21.00 -13.78
CA LYS A 13 -8.37 -22.34 -13.68
C LYS A 13 -9.88 -22.29 -13.39
N TYR A 14 -10.31 -21.39 -12.50
CA TYR A 14 -11.72 -21.28 -12.07
C TYR A 14 -12.48 -20.13 -12.74
N LYS A 15 -11.87 -19.42 -13.70
CA LYS A 15 -12.44 -18.26 -14.40
C LYS A 15 -13.00 -17.19 -13.45
N LEU A 16 -12.28 -16.93 -12.36
CA LEU A 16 -12.67 -15.93 -11.37
C LEU A 16 -12.35 -14.53 -11.87
N LYS A 17 -13.32 -13.61 -11.76
CA LYS A 17 -13.08 -12.18 -11.93
C LYS A 17 -12.19 -11.70 -10.78
N THR A 18 -11.01 -11.21 -11.08
CA THR A 18 -10.02 -10.78 -10.07
C THR A 18 -9.45 -9.42 -10.45
N ILE A 19 -9.09 -8.64 -9.43
CA ILE A 19 -8.37 -7.36 -9.56
C ILE A 19 -7.24 -7.41 -8.52
N ILE A 20 -6.00 -7.14 -8.93
CA ILE A 20 -4.86 -7.16 -8.01
C ILE A 20 -4.48 -5.72 -7.65
N ILE A 21 -4.54 -5.39 -6.36
CA ILE A 21 -4.12 -4.09 -5.84
C ILE A 21 -2.79 -4.26 -5.10
N ARG A 22 -1.81 -3.45 -5.46
CA ARG A 22 -0.48 -3.37 -4.83
C ARG A 22 -0.36 -2.03 -4.09
N PRO A 23 -0.78 -1.97 -2.81
CA PRO A 23 -0.77 -0.72 -2.07
C PRO A 23 0.65 -0.35 -1.61
N ALA A 24 0.91 0.95 -1.51
CA ALA A 24 1.98 1.48 -0.67
C ALA A 24 1.76 1.03 0.79
N PRO A 25 2.75 1.17 1.69
CA PRO A 25 2.55 0.96 3.12
C PRO A 25 1.30 1.68 3.63
N ILE A 26 0.39 0.89 4.20
CA ILE A 26 -0.93 1.35 4.64
C ILE A 26 -0.78 1.99 6.02
N ILE A 27 -1.51 3.10 6.25
CA ILE A 27 -1.64 3.75 7.55
C ILE A 27 -3.11 3.92 7.92
N GLY A 28 -3.42 3.89 9.21
CA GLY A 28 -4.77 4.17 9.69
C GLY A 28 -5.03 3.61 11.09
N PRO A 29 -6.23 3.86 11.63
CA PRO A 29 -6.65 3.30 12.91
C PRO A 29 -6.72 1.77 12.85
N TYR A 30 -6.53 1.12 14.02
CA TYR A 30 -6.59 -0.34 14.21
C TYR A 30 -5.53 -1.16 13.45
N GLN A 31 -4.50 -0.52 12.92
CA GLN A 31 -3.35 -1.22 12.35
C GLN A 31 -2.51 -1.85 13.47
N HIS A 32 -2.27 -3.17 13.38
CA HIS A 32 -1.47 -3.91 14.37
C HIS A 32 -0.04 -4.23 13.90
N TYR A 33 0.26 -4.03 12.61
CA TYR A 33 1.51 -4.45 12.00
C TYR A 33 2.01 -3.47 10.93
N GLY A 34 3.32 -3.44 10.66
CA GLY A 34 3.95 -2.56 9.68
C GLY A 34 4.28 -1.18 10.25
N THR A 35 3.72 -0.13 9.65
CA THR A 35 3.93 1.29 10.04
C THR A 35 3.58 1.56 11.50
N PHE A 36 2.65 0.81 12.07
CA PHE A 36 2.31 0.87 13.49
C PHE A 36 3.51 0.64 14.42
N HIS A 37 4.41 -0.29 14.10
CA HIS A 37 5.57 -0.56 14.96
C HIS A 37 6.53 0.62 15.01
N ILE A 38 6.66 1.38 13.91
CA ILE A 38 7.48 2.60 13.86
C ILE A 38 6.91 3.62 14.85
N PHE A 39 5.59 3.84 14.82
CA PHE A 39 4.92 4.75 15.76
C PHE A 39 4.98 4.25 17.21
N GLN A 40 4.83 2.93 17.43
CA GLN A 40 4.93 2.34 18.76
C GLN A 40 6.33 2.50 19.35
N ILE A 41 7.39 2.34 18.55
CA ILE A 41 8.77 2.59 18.98
C ILE A 41 8.90 4.03 19.45
N VAL A 42 8.55 5.00 18.59
CA VAL A 42 8.59 6.44 18.93
C VAL A 42 7.81 6.74 20.21
N ASN A 43 6.61 6.17 20.35
CA ASN A 43 5.76 6.39 21.51
C ASN A 43 6.34 5.81 22.80
N LYS A 44 7.01 4.65 22.74
CA LYS A 44 7.55 3.97 23.93
C LYS A 44 8.93 4.46 24.33
N SER A 45 9.80 4.76 23.37
CA SER A 45 11.20 5.15 23.64
C SER A 45 11.39 6.66 23.76
N GLY A 46 10.44 7.47 23.28
CA GLY A 46 10.60 8.92 23.14
C GLY A 46 11.64 9.33 22.06
N VAL A 47 12.26 8.36 21.39
CA VAL A 47 13.26 8.57 20.34
C VAL A 47 12.95 7.68 19.14
N GLY A 48 12.83 8.29 17.96
CA GLY A 48 12.57 7.57 16.71
C GLY A 48 13.85 7.19 15.96
N PRO A 49 13.79 6.21 15.05
CA PRO A 49 14.89 5.96 14.13
C PRO A 49 15.13 7.22 13.27
N GLY A 50 16.28 7.87 13.46
CA GLY A 50 16.76 8.91 12.56
C GLY A 50 17.18 8.27 11.25
N ILE A 51 16.31 8.27 10.24
CA ILE A 51 16.65 7.73 8.91
C ILE A 51 17.67 8.67 8.26
N HIS A 52 18.94 8.28 8.25
CA HIS A 52 20.00 9.05 7.61
C HIS A 52 19.97 8.82 6.10
N ILE A 53 19.32 9.72 5.36
CA ILE A 53 19.16 9.62 3.91
C ILE A 53 20.39 10.19 3.21
N TYR A 54 21.27 9.32 2.71
CA TYR A 54 22.38 9.70 1.83
C TYR A 54 22.10 9.21 0.41
N PRO A 55 22.19 10.07 -0.64
CA PRO A 55 22.58 11.48 -0.62
C PRO A 55 21.42 12.44 -0.33
N LYS A 56 21.69 13.56 0.37
CA LYS A 56 20.73 14.60 0.81
C LYS A 56 19.84 15.21 -0.29
N LYS A 57 20.23 15.08 -1.57
CA LYS A 57 19.45 15.53 -2.73
C LYS A 57 18.25 14.62 -3.05
N LYS A 58 18.21 13.40 -2.49
CA LYS A 58 17.05 12.51 -2.57
C LYS A 58 16.24 12.68 -1.29
N ARG A 59 15.17 13.48 -1.33
CA ARG A 59 14.18 13.49 -0.23
C ARG A 59 13.50 12.12 -0.23
N LEU A 60 13.66 11.36 0.84
CA LEU A 60 12.93 10.10 1.01
C LEU A 60 11.50 10.46 1.41
N ALA A 61 10.65 10.66 0.41
CA ALA A 61 9.22 10.72 0.64
C ALA A 61 8.73 9.27 0.70
N MET A 62 8.45 8.77 1.90
CA MET A 62 7.84 7.46 2.05
C MET A 62 6.40 7.54 1.52
N PRO A 63 6.06 6.89 0.41
CA PRO A 63 4.68 6.86 -0.05
C PRO A 63 3.88 6.05 0.97
N LEU A 64 2.91 6.70 1.60
CA LEU A 64 1.97 6.07 2.51
C LEU A 64 0.58 6.20 1.90
N ILE A 65 -0.30 5.27 2.22
CA ILE A 65 -1.71 5.38 1.86
C ILE A 65 -2.60 5.19 3.08
N HIS A 66 -3.60 6.05 3.25
CA HIS A 66 -4.56 5.88 4.32
C HIS A 66 -5.52 4.70 4.02
N VAL A 67 -5.87 3.92 5.05
CA VAL A 67 -6.74 2.73 4.92
C VAL A 67 -8.09 3.07 4.28
N VAL A 68 -8.64 4.24 4.57
CA VAL A 68 -9.90 4.70 3.96
C VAL A 68 -9.75 4.90 2.45
N ASP A 69 -8.61 5.42 1.99
CA ASP A 69 -8.37 5.64 0.56
C ASP A 69 -8.09 4.32 -0.17
N LEU A 70 -7.43 3.36 0.49
CA LEU A 70 -7.32 1.99 0.00
C LEU A 70 -8.69 1.35 -0.22
N VAL A 71 -9.57 1.43 0.77
CA VAL A 71 -10.93 0.85 0.69
C VAL A 71 -11.73 1.52 -0.43
N ARG A 72 -11.70 2.85 -0.50
CA ARG A 72 -12.38 3.61 -1.58
C ARG A 72 -11.89 3.18 -2.96
N ALA A 73 -10.59 3.05 -3.14
CA ALA A 73 -10.02 2.59 -4.40
C ALA A 73 -10.44 1.16 -4.73
N ALA A 74 -10.46 0.26 -3.75
CA ALA A 74 -10.92 -1.11 -3.94
C ALA A 74 -12.38 -1.18 -4.37
N THR A 75 -13.27 -0.41 -3.71
CA THR A 75 -14.69 -0.30 -4.09
C THR A 75 -14.84 0.24 -5.50
N PHE A 76 -14.15 1.33 -5.83
CA PHE A 76 -14.20 1.93 -7.17
C PHE A 76 -13.76 0.95 -8.27
N LEU A 77 -12.69 0.18 -8.03
CA LEU A 77 -12.21 -0.80 -9.00
C LEU A 77 -13.16 -1.99 -9.13
N ALA A 78 -13.76 -2.44 -8.03
CA ALA A 78 -14.71 -3.56 -8.04
C ALA A 78 -15.99 -3.25 -8.85
N GLU A 79 -16.41 -2.00 -8.88
CA GLU A 79 -17.58 -1.53 -9.65
C GLU A 79 -17.26 -1.30 -11.14
N ASN A 80 -16.00 -1.39 -11.54
CA ASN A 80 -15.56 -1.13 -12.91
C ASN A 80 -15.14 -2.42 -13.62
N ASP A 81 -16.00 -2.93 -14.50
CA ASP A 81 -15.72 -4.15 -15.26
C ASP A 81 -14.41 -4.09 -16.08
N LYS A 82 -13.95 -2.89 -16.47
CA LYS A 82 -12.68 -2.72 -17.19
C LYS A 82 -11.44 -2.98 -16.32
N ALA A 83 -11.60 -3.03 -15.00
CA ALA A 83 -10.52 -3.32 -14.07
C ALA A 83 -10.30 -4.83 -13.86
N ILE A 84 -11.22 -5.68 -14.33
CA ILE A 84 -11.12 -7.14 -14.19
C ILE A 84 -9.92 -7.65 -14.98
N GLY A 85 -9.05 -8.41 -14.31
CA GLY A 85 -7.82 -8.97 -14.88
C GLY A 85 -6.61 -8.04 -14.73
N GLU A 86 -6.82 -6.79 -14.31
CA GLU A 86 -5.77 -5.78 -14.24
C GLU A 86 -5.06 -5.73 -12.88
N VAL A 87 -3.89 -5.10 -12.90
CA VAL A 87 -3.04 -4.91 -11.71
C VAL A 87 -2.79 -3.42 -11.50
N TYR A 88 -3.16 -2.90 -10.32
CA TYR A 88 -3.04 -1.49 -9.99
C TYR A 88 -2.05 -1.28 -8.84
N ASN A 89 -1.06 -0.40 -9.05
CA ASN A 89 -0.27 0.12 -7.95
C ASN A 89 -1.04 1.28 -7.31
N LEU A 90 -1.31 1.18 -6.01
CA LEU A 90 -2.10 2.16 -5.29
C LEU A 90 -1.21 2.97 -4.34
N LEU A 91 -1.05 4.25 -4.66
CA LEU A 91 -0.12 5.16 -3.99
C LEU A 91 -0.83 6.49 -3.77
N GLN A 92 -0.59 7.15 -2.64
CA GLN A 92 -1.00 8.54 -2.47
C GLN A 92 -0.02 9.45 -3.21
N SER A 93 -0.55 10.39 -4.00
CA SER A 93 0.27 11.40 -4.65
C SER A 93 0.94 12.28 -3.60
N LEU A 94 2.27 12.28 -3.59
CA LEU A 94 3.10 13.16 -2.76
C LEU A 94 3.24 14.57 -3.36
N LEU A 95 2.56 14.85 -4.49
CA LEU A 95 2.76 16.05 -5.30
C LEU A 95 2.28 17.36 -4.63
N ASN A 96 1.49 17.29 -3.55
CA ASN A 96 0.89 18.46 -2.87
C ASN A 96 1.47 18.75 -1.48
N LEU A 97 2.63 18.20 -1.14
CA LEU A 97 3.30 18.41 0.16
C LEU A 97 4.55 19.32 0.06
N PHE A 98 4.74 20.02 -1.06
CA PHE A 98 5.86 20.92 -1.31
C PHE A 98 5.42 22.23 -1.96
#